data_AF-A0A5C9CFC3-F1
#
_entry.id   AF-A0A5C9CFC3-F1
#
_cell.length_a   1.000
_cell.length_b   1.000
_cell.length_c   1.000
_cell.angle_alpha   90.00
_cell.angle_beta   90.00
_cell.angle_gamma   90.00
#
_symmetry.space_group_name_H-M   'P 1'
#
loop_
_entity.id
_entity.type
_entity.pdbx_description
1 polymer ?
#
loop_
_entity_poly.entity_id
_entity_poly.type
_entity_poly.pdbx_seq_one_letter_code
_entity_poly.pdbx_strand_id
1 'polypeptide(L)'
;MAKTGKLREAVTSFQDSLQFARLGAGSEHLDLAVELVAQAGLAEEHETAKSIYGTLSNRFGLNPQVSEFCENRLRKLDLVGVEAVELSLTDLSGQPASIAALKGKVLLIDFWATNCPPCLAEFPKLKQLYADKHEEGFEVLGISLDDSRDTVEAFQARTQLPWRMVCESEQVRQAREKYRVRTIP
;
A
#
# COMPACT_ATOMS: atom_id res chain seq x y z
N MET A 1 1.30 -19.01 17.74
CA MET A 1 0.81 -18.67 19.08
C MET A 1 1.80 -17.82 19.91
N ALA A 2 3.12 -18.08 19.92
CA ALA A 2 4.08 -17.25 20.68
C ALA A 2 4.30 -15.79 20.18
N LYS A 3 3.86 -15.47 18.94
CA LYS A 3 3.99 -14.11 18.35
C LYS A 3 2.87 -13.16 18.78
N THR A 4 1.66 -13.67 19.04
CA THR A 4 0.46 -12.88 19.35
C THR A 4 0.54 -12.15 20.70
N GLY A 5 1.07 -12.80 21.73
CA GLY A 5 1.24 -12.18 23.06
C GLY A 5 2.20 -10.98 23.03
N LYS A 6 3.33 -11.14 22.33
CA LYS A 6 4.34 -10.07 22.18
C LYS A 6 3.81 -8.86 21.41
N LEU A 7 3.00 -9.10 20.37
CA LEU A 7 2.37 -8.01 19.61
C LEU A 7 1.44 -7.19 20.50
N ARG A 8 0.57 -7.85 21.28
CA ARG A 8 -0.35 -7.14 22.19
C ARG A 8 0.40 -6.31 23.23
N GLU A 9 1.43 -6.89 23.86
CA GLU A 9 2.28 -6.16 24.81
C GLU A 9 2.96 -4.95 24.16
N ALA A 10 3.49 -5.11 22.94
CA ALA A 10 4.11 -4.01 22.20
C ALA A 10 3.11 -2.90 21.85
N VAL A 11 1.89 -3.27 21.44
CA VAL A 11 0.81 -2.31 21.16
C VAL A 11 0.38 -1.58 22.43
N THR A 12 0.22 -2.27 23.55
CA THR A 12 -0.09 -1.63 24.84
C THR A 12 1.03 -0.66 25.25
N SER A 13 2.30 -1.10 25.20
CA SER A 13 3.44 -0.23 25.53
C SER A 13 3.51 0.99 24.61
N PHE A 14 3.20 0.84 23.32
CA PHE A 14 3.11 1.94 22.38
C PHE A 14 2.00 2.92 22.79
N GLN A 15 0.79 2.44 23.04
CA GLN A 15 -0.36 3.26 23.43
C GLN A 15 -0.09 4.03 24.73
N ASP A 16 0.51 3.38 25.72
CA ASP A 16 0.92 4.01 26.98
C ASP A 16 1.94 5.13 26.74
N SER A 17 2.91 4.93 25.84
CA SER A 17 3.91 5.96 25.51
C SER A 17 3.27 7.23 24.92
N LEU A 18 2.19 7.08 24.14
CA LEU A 18 1.48 8.21 23.52
C LEU A 18 0.74 9.07 24.55
N GLN A 19 0.31 8.48 25.68
CA GLN A 19 -0.38 9.19 26.74
C GLN A 19 0.48 10.31 27.33
N PHE A 20 1.79 10.06 27.45
CA PHE A 20 2.76 11.00 28.02
C PHE A 20 3.47 11.86 26.97
N ALA A 21 3.29 11.57 25.68
CA ALA A 21 3.88 12.33 24.60
C ALA A 21 3.33 13.76 24.51
N ARG A 22 4.19 14.71 24.12
CA ARG A 22 3.79 16.10 23.85
C ARG A 22 2.90 16.15 22.62
N LEU A 23 1.89 17.03 22.61
CA LEU A 23 0.93 17.14 21.49
C LEU A 23 1.59 17.41 20.11
N GLY A 24 2.78 18.02 20.09
CA GLY A 24 3.53 18.26 18.85
C GLY A 24 4.36 17.08 18.33
N ALA A 25 4.56 16.02 19.13
CA ALA A 25 5.47 14.91 18.81
C ALA A 25 4.81 13.80 17.95
N GLY A 26 3.55 13.99 17.51
CA GLY A 26 2.79 12.93 16.85
C GLY A 26 3.44 12.34 15.60
N SER A 27 4.21 13.13 14.84
CA SER A 27 4.93 12.65 13.64
C SER A 27 6.05 11.66 13.99
N GLU A 28 6.69 11.80 15.15
CA GLU A 28 7.78 10.93 15.62
C GLU A 28 7.29 9.50 15.90
N HIS A 29 5.99 9.32 16.12
CA HIS A 29 5.38 8.04 16.43
C HIS A 29 4.83 7.30 15.21
N LEU A 30 4.83 7.93 14.02
CA LEU A 30 4.24 7.34 12.82
C LEU A 30 5.00 6.09 12.35
N ASP A 31 6.34 6.11 12.40
CA ASP A 31 7.15 4.98 11.91
C ASP A 31 6.91 3.72 12.74
N LEU A 32 6.96 3.85 14.07
CA LEU A 32 6.68 2.73 14.98
C LEU A 32 5.23 2.22 14.82
N ALA A 33 4.27 3.12 14.61
CA ALA A 33 2.89 2.71 14.35
C ALA A 33 2.76 1.92 13.05
N VAL A 34 3.45 2.34 11.98
CA VAL A 34 3.47 1.59 10.71
C VAL A 34 4.05 0.20 10.91
N GLU A 35 5.14 0.07 11.67
CA GLU A 35 5.74 -1.24 11.98
C GLU A 35 4.79 -2.15 12.76
N LEU A 36 4.16 -1.64 13.82
CA LEU A 36 3.21 -2.41 14.63
C LEU A 36 1.97 -2.80 13.83
N VAL A 37 1.46 -1.91 12.98
CA VAL A 37 0.35 -2.20 12.07
C VAL A 37 0.72 -3.28 11.08
N ALA A 38 1.93 -3.24 10.52
CA ALA A 38 2.41 -4.28 9.61
C ALA A 38 2.47 -5.65 10.32
N GLN A 39 2.96 -5.69 11.56
CA GLN A 39 2.96 -6.91 12.37
C GLN A 39 1.55 -7.42 12.68
N ALA A 40 0.62 -6.51 13.00
CA ALA A 40 -0.79 -6.86 13.22
C ALA A 40 -1.45 -7.40 11.95
N GLY A 41 -1.18 -6.81 10.79
CA GLY A 41 -1.64 -7.31 9.49
C GLY A 41 -1.12 -8.72 9.19
N LEU A 42 0.17 -8.98 9.42
CA LEU A 42 0.76 -10.32 9.26
C LEU A 42 0.19 -11.36 10.25
N ALA A 43 -0.38 -10.91 11.36
CA ALA A 43 -1.08 -11.75 12.33
C ALA A 43 -2.60 -11.85 12.07
N GLU A 44 -3.10 -11.24 10.99
CA GLU A 44 -4.53 -11.11 10.67
C GLU A 44 -5.35 -10.41 11.76
N GLU A 45 -4.70 -9.59 12.60
CA GLU A 45 -5.33 -8.81 13.67
C GLU A 45 -5.72 -7.41 13.18
N HIS A 46 -6.64 -7.35 12.21
CA HIS A 46 -7.01 -6.07 11.55
C HIS A 46 -7.63 -5.05 12.52
N GLU A 47 -8.34 -5.48 13.54
CA GLU A 47 -8.88 -4.58 14.58
C GLU A 47 -7.75 -3.99 15.43
N THR A 48 -6.70 -4.75 15.73
CA THR A 48 -5.49 -4.25 16.39
C THR A 48 -4.81 -3.20 15.51
N ALA A 49 -4.67 -3.47 14.20
CA ALA A 49 -4.12 -2.51 13.24
C ALA A 49 -4.92 -1.20 13.21
N LYS A 50 -6.25 -1.28 13.18
CA LYS A 50 -7.13 -0.09 13.24
C LYS A 50 -6.99 0.65 14.58
N SER A 51 -6.90 -0.07 15.69
CA SER A 51 -6.74 0.52 17.02
C SER A 51 -5.48 1.38 17.12
N ILE A 52 -4.34 0.95 16.55
CA ILE A 52 -3.08 1.70 16.58
C ILE A 52 -3.24 3.08 15.92
N TYR A 53 -3.78 3.14 14.70
CA TYR A 53 -4.03 4.42 14.02
C TYR A 53 -5.15 5.23 14.70
N GLY A 54 -6.17 4.57 15.24
CA GLY A 54 -7.22 5.23 16.02
C GLY A 54 -6.67 5.95 17.25
N THR A 55 -5.75 5.32 18.00
CA THR A 55 -5.10 5.95 19.16
C THR A 55 -4.28 7.16 18.74
N LEU A 56 -3.47 7.05 17.67
CA LEU A 56 -2.68 8.17 17.16
C LEU A 56 -3.57 9.33 16.69
N SER A 57 -4.61 9.04 15.90
CA SER A 57 -5.55 10.04 15.40
C SER A 57 -6.29 10.75 16.54
N ASN A 58 -6.70 10.02 17.57
CA ASN A 58 -7.37 10.61 18.74
C ASN A 58 -6.40 11.46 19.57
N ARG A 59 -5.15 11.04 19.72
CA ARG A 59 -4.15 11.74 20.54
C ARG A 59 -3.63 13.00 19.88
N PHE A 60 -3.38 12.94 18.57
CA PHE A 60 -2.69 13.99 17.80
C PHE A 60 -3.55 14.55 16.67
N GLY A 61 -4.89 14.44 16.75
CA GLY A 61 -5.79 14.85 15.67
C GLY A 61 -5.73 16.34 15.28
N LEU A 62 -5.15 17.19 16.14
CA LEU A 62 -4.90 18.60 15.82
C LEU A 62 -3.65 18.80 14.94
N ASN A 63 -2.80 17.79 14.77
CA ASN A 63 -1.68 17.80 13.85
C ASN A 63 -2.17 17.29 12.47
N PRO A 64 -2.26 18.16 11.44
CA PRO A 64 -2.81 17.79 10.14
C PRO A 64 -2.07 16.64 9.45
N GLN A 65 -0.75 16.57 9.63
CA GLN A 65 0.06 15.49 9.06
C GLN A 65 -0.32 14.14 9.66
N VAL A 66 -0.51 14.09 10.98
CA VAL A 66 -0.84 12.84 11.69
C VAL A 66 -2.29 12.44 11.43
N SER A 67 -3.22 13.38 11.48
CA SER A 67 -4.63 13.10 11.21
C SER A 67 -4.83 12.63 9.78
N GLU A 68 -4.30 13.33 8.78
CA GLU A 68 -4.43 12.93 7.38
C GLU A 68 -3.79 11.56 7.10
N PHE A 69 -2.62 11.29 7.69
CA PHE A 69 -1.96 10.00 7.57
C PHE A 69 -2.79 8.87 8.17
N CYS A 70 -3.27 9.04 9.41
CA CYS A 70 -4.06 8.02 10.10
C CYS A 70 -5.40 7.78 9.40
N GLU A 71 -6.10 8.84 9.00
CA GLU A 71 -7.37 8.74 8.26
C GLU A 71 -7.20 8.00 6.94
N ASN A 72 -6.14 8.31 6.17
CA ASN A 72 -5.84 7.62 4.92
C ASN A 72 -5.58 6.11 5.17
N ARG A 73 -4.78 5.77 6.18
CA ARG A 73 -4.46 4.38 6.51
C ARG A 73 -5.67 3.60 7.05
N LEU A 74 -6.48 4.19 7.92
CA LEU A 74 -7.72 3.59 8.43
C LEU A 74 -8.68 3.28 7.28
N ARG A 75 -8.87 4.23 6.36
CA ARG A 75 -9.71 4.02 5.18
C ARG A 75 -9.19 2.89 4.28
N LYS A 76 -7.87 2.68 4.18
CA LYS A 76 -7.30 1.55 3.44
C LYS A 76 -7.52 0.23 4.18
N LEU A 77 -7.41 0.20 5.51
CA LEU A 77 -7.68 -0.99 6.32
C LEU A 77 -9.14 -1.48 6.22
N ASP A 78 -10.10 -0.59 5.94
CA ASP A 78 -11.49 -0.98 5.68
C ASP A 78 -11.68 -1.77 4.37
N LEU A 79 -10.69 -1.81 3.48
CA LEU A 79 -10.74 -2.64 2.28
C LEU A 79 -10.24 -4.07 2.53
N VAL A 80 -9.66 -4.34 3.71
CA VAL A 80 -9.13 -5.67 4.04
C VAL A 80 -10.27 -6.63 4.37
N GLY A 81 -10.25 -7.81 3.76
CA GLY A 81 -11.32 -8.80 3.88
C GLY A 81 -12.57 -8.51 3.04
N VAL A 82 -12.56 -7.40 2.30
CA VAL A 82 -13.59 -7.07 1.32
C VAL A 82 -13.16 -7.60 -0.05
N GLU A 83 -14.12 -8.01 -0.88
CA GLU A 83 -13.84 -8.38 -2.26
C GLU A 83 -13.13 -7.24 -3.00
N ALA A 84 -12.06 -7.57 -3.73
CA ALA A 84 -11.29 -6.58 -4.45
C ALA A 84 -12.17 -5.88 -5.51
N VAL A 85 -12.08 -4.56 -5.57
CA VAL A 85 -12.87 -3.78 -6.52
C VAL A 85 -12.43 -4.12 -7.94
N GLU A 86 -13.38 -4.50 -8.79
CA GLU A 86 -13.06 -4.88 -10.18
C GLU A 86 -12.35 -3.75 -10.93
N LEU A 87 -11.32 -4.16 -11.67
CA LEU A 87 -10.54 -3.31 -12.58
C LEU A 87 -10.84 -3.74 -14.01
N SER A 88 -11.03 -2.79 -14.90
CA SER A 88 -11.14 -3.07 -16.33
C SER A 88 -10.17 -2.15 -17.06
N LEU A 89 -8.89 -2.55 -17.05
CA LEU A 89 -7.78 -1.81 -17.63
C LEU A 89 -7.24 -2.52 -18.86
N THR A 90 -6.43 -1.81 -19.63
CA THR A 90 -5.66 -2.36 -20.76
C THR A 90 -4.20 -2.09 -20.50
N ASP A 91 -3.37 -3.13 -20.58
CA ASP A 91 -1.93 -2.98 -20.38
C ASP A 91 -1.22 -2.40 -21.63
N LEU A 92 0.07 -2.11 -21.49
CA LEU A 92 0.91 -1.59 -22.58
C LEU A 92 1.02 -2.56 -23.78
N SER A 93 0.76 -3.86 -23.60
CA SER A 93 0.72 -4.82 -24.71
C SER A 93 -0.65 -4.87 -25.42
N GLY A 94 -1.62 -4.07 -24.96
CA GLY A 94 -2.99 -4.06 -25.48
C GLY A 94 -3.86 -5.19 -24.93
N GLN A 95 -3.38 -5.93 -23.92
CA GLN A 95 -4.10 -7.05 -23.32
C GLN A 95 -4.96 -6.58 -22.15
N PRO A 96 -6.15 -7.18 -21.93
CA PRO A 96 -6.97 -6.88 -20.77
C PRO A 96 -6.22 -7.14 -19.45
N ALA A 97 -6.28 -6.17 -18.55
CA ALA A 97 -5.78 -6.24 -17.18
C ALA A 97 -6.95 -6.01 -16.22
N SER A 98 -7.64 -7.10 -15.88
CA SER A 98 -8.77 -7.10 -14.95
C SER A 98 -8.52 -8.01 -13.76
N ILE A 99 -9.24 -7.78 -12.65
CA ILE A 99 -9.16 -8.65 -11.47
C ILE A 99 -9.69 -10.04 -11.84
N ALA A 100 -10.77 -10.09 -12.61
CA ALA A 100 -11.31 -11.35 -13.13
C ALA A 100 -10.28 -12.16 -13.93
N ALA A 101 -9.48 -11.52 -14.80
CA ALA A 101 -8.45 -12.19 -15.59
C ALA A 101 -7.26 -12.67 -14.75
N LEU A 102 -7.07 -12.12 -13.55
CA LEU A 102 -5.96 -12.42 -12.64
C LEU A 102 -6.42 -13.24 -11.41
N LYS A 103 -7.67 -13.72 -11.41
CA LYS A 103 -8.23 -14.49 -10.30
C LYS A 103 -7.47 -15.78 -10.07
N GLY A 104 -7.26 -16.14 -8.80
CA GLY A 104 -6.49 -17.31 -8.39
C GLY A 104 -4.99 -17.03 -8.20
N LYS A 105 -4.53 -15.82 -8.54
CA LYS A 105 -3.20 -15.32 -8.21
C LYS A 105 -3.24 -14.44 -6.96
N VAL A 106 -2.11 -14.34 -6.27
CA VAL A 106 -1.86 -13.23 -5.34
C VAL A 106 -1.43 -12.03 -6.18
N LEU A 107 -2.29 -11.03 -6.30
CA LEU A 107 -2.04 -9.85 -7.13
C LEU A 107 -1.62 -8.66 -6.26
N LEU A 108 -0.44 -8.10 -6.53
CA LEU A 108 -0.04 -6.77 -6.08
C LEU A 108 -0.40 -5.72 -7.14
N ILE A 109 -1.18 -4.72 -6.76
CA ILE A 109 -1.45 -3.54 -7.58
C ILE A 109 -0.55 -2.42 -7.08
N ASP A 110 0.37 -1.96 -7.92
CA ASP A 110 1.37 -0.94 -7.57
C ASP A 110 1.09 0.36 -8.33
N PHE A 111 0.66 1.41 -7.62
CA PHE A 111 0.46 2.73 -8.19
C PHE A 111 1.75 3.53 -8.06
N TRP A 112 2.32 3.97 -9.19
CA TRP A 112 3.64 4.58 -9.21
C TRP A 112 3.76 5.67 -10.29
N ALA A 113 4.88 6.38 -10.32
CA ALA A 113 5.22 7.32 -11.40
C ALA A 113 6.73 7.36 -11.63
N THR A 114 7.17 7.71 -12.84
CA THR A 114 8.60 7.80 -13.18
C THR A 114 9.34 8.86 -12.35
N ASN A 115 8.62 9.87 -11.87
CA ASN A 115 9.13 10.92 -10.99
C ASN A 115 8.73 10.72 -9.51
N CYS A 116 8.62 9.46 -9.06
CA CYS A 116 8.37 9.10 -7.66
C CYS A 116 9.59 8.35 -7.09
N PRO A 117 10.59 9.04 -6.51
CA PRO A 117 11.80 8.38 -5.98
C PRO A 117 11.52 7.25 -4.98
N PRO A 118 10.57 7.38 -4.02
CA PRO A 118 10.25 6.28 -3.11
C PRO A 118 9.69 5.05 -3.84
N CYS A 119 8.86 5.24 -4.87
CA CYS A 119 8.34 4.14 -5.69
C CYS A 119 9.50 3.37 -6.34
N LEU A 120 10.45 4.09 -6.93
CA LEU A 120 11.59 3.48 -7.63
C LEU A 120 12.55 2.76 -6.67
N ALA A 121 12.66 3.21 -5.43
CA ALA A 121 13.49 2.58 -4.41
C ALA A 121 12.98 1.19 -4.00
N GLU A 122 11.68 0.91 -4.17
CA GLU A 122 11.07 -0.40 -3.85
C GLU A 122 11.21 -1.42 -5.00
N PHE A 123 11.44 -0.96 -6.25
CA PHE A 123 11.50 -1.84 -7.42
C PHE A 123 12.56 -2.95 -7.35
N PRO A 124 13.79 -2.73 -6.85
CA PRO A 124 14.77 -3.81 -6.73
C PRO A 124 14.27 -4.97 -5.86
N LYS A 125 13.65 -4.65 -4.71
CA LYS A 125 13.07 -5.67 -3.82
C LYS A 125 11.86 -6.35 -4.46
N LEU A 126 11.01 -5.57 -5.13
CA LEU A 126 9.83 -6.12 -5.80
C LEU A 126 10.20 -7.05 -6.96
N LYS A 127 11.26 -6.74 -7.71
CA LYS A 127 11.80 -7.64 -8.73
C LYS A 127 12.29 -8.96 -8.14
N GLN A 128 12.99 -8.90 -7.01
CA GLN A 128 13.44 -10.12 -6.33
C GLN A 128 12.23 -10.96 -5.89
N LEU A 129 11.24 -10.34 -5.24
CA LEU A 129 10.01 -11.03 -4.84
C LEU A 129 9.28 -11.63 -6.04
N TYR A 130 9.19 -10.89 -7.14
CA TYR A 130 8.56 -11.37 -8.38
C TYR A 130 9.31 -12.56 -8.95
N ALA A 131 10.64 -12.50 -9.06
CA ALA A 131 11.45 -13.63 -9.53
C ALA A 131 11.26 -14.88 -8.65
N ASP A 132 11.16 -14.70 -7.33
CA ASP A 132 11.01 -15.81 -6.38
C ASP A 132 9.59 -16.42 -6.37
N LYS A 133 8.54 -15.61 -6.61
CA LYS A 133 7.15 -16.00 -6.34
C LYS A 133 6.23 -16.00 -7.56
N HIS A 134 6.67 -15.50 -8.70
CA HIS A 134 5.80 -15.39 -9.87
C HIS A 134 5.27 -16.76 -10.33
N GLU A 135 6.13 -17.76 -10.39
CA GLU A 135 5.75 -19.13 -10.75
C GLU A 135 4.86 -19.80 -9.68
N GLU A 136 4.90 -19.33 -8.43
CA GLU A 136 4.02 -19.77 -7.33
C GLU A 136 2.65 -19.06 -7.35
N GLY A 137 2.36 -18.26 -8.39
CA GLY A 137 1.08 -17.57 -8.54
C GLY A 137 1.05 -16.14 -7.98
N PHE A 138 2.21 -15.51 -7.77
CA PHE A 138 2.29 -14.07 -7.51
C PHE A 138 2.31 -13.26 -8.82
N GLU A 139 1.57 -12.16 -8.86
CA GLU A 139 1.52 -11.26 -10.02
C GLU A 139 1.61 -9.81 -9.56
N VAL A 140 2.20 -8.97 -10.42
CA VAL A 140 2.25 -7.53 -10.20
C VAL A 140 1.56 -6.82 -11.37
N LEU A 141 0.69 -5.86 -11.05
CA LEU A 141 0.13 -4.93 -12.00
C LEU A 141 0.61 -3.52 -11.65
N GLY A 142 1.60 -3.03 -12.41
CA GLY A 142 2.13 -1.67 -12.24
C GLY A 142 1.27 -0.65 -12.96
N ILE A 143 0.57 0.19 -12.21
CA ILE A 143 -0.27 1.27 -12.72
C ILE A 143 0.50 2.59 -12.62
N SER A 144 1.00 3.07 -13.76
CA SER A 144 1.68 4.35 -13.84
C SER A 144 0.68 5.51 -13.86
N LEU A 145 1.00 6.56 -13.10
CA LEU A 145 0.30 7.85 -13.09
C LEU A 145 0.96 8.89 -14.01
N ASP A 146 1.91 8.48 -14.86
CA ASP A 146 2.50 9.34 -15.88
C ASP A 146 1.52 9.49 -17.06
N ASP A 147 1.31 10.71 -17.54
CA ASP A 147 0.36 10.99 -18.64
C ASP A 147 0.85 10.50 -20.03
N SER A 148 2.12 10.08 -20.15
CA SER A 148 2.74 9.71 -21.42
C SER A 148 3.06 8.22 -21.47
N ARG A 149 2.37 7.52 -22.37
CA ARG A 149 2.62 6.10 -22.65
C ARG A 149 4.07 5.82 -23.05
N ASP A 150 4.64 6.64 -23.93
CA ASP A 150 6.03 6.50 -24.38
C ASP A 150 7.02 6.61 -23.21
N THR A 151 6.73 7.49 -22.24
CA THR A 151 7.53 7.62 -21.02
C THR A 151 7.51 6.33 -20.21
N VAL A 152 6.34 5.72 -20.06
CA VAL A 152 6.16 4.47 -19.31
C VAL A 152 6.84 3.30 -20.02
N GLU A 153 6.65 3.15 -21.33
CA GLU A 153 7.27 2.09 -22.13
C GLU A 153 8.81 2.20 -22.13
N ALA A 154 9.34 3.42 -22.32
CA ALA A 154 10.77 3.67 -22.23
C ALA A 154 11.33 3.38 -20.83
N PHE A 155 10.56 3.70 -19.78
CA PHE A 155 10.93 3.37 -18.40
C PHE A 155 10.96 1.86 -18.18
N GLN A 156 9.92 1.14 -18.60
CA GLN A 156 9.83 -0.31 -18.49
C GLN A 156 11.01 -1.00 -19.17
N ALA A 157 11.32 -0.58 -20.40
CA ALA A 157 12.41 -1.15 -21.18
C ALA A 157 13.78 -0.90 -20.53
N ARG A 158 14.09 0.35 -20.14
CA ARG A 158 15.40 0.68 -19.53
C ARG A 158 15.60 0.04 -18.17
N THR A 159 14.52 -0.11 -17.41
CA THR A 159 14.59 -0.69 -16.07
C THR A 159 14.32 -2.18 -16.07
N GLN A 160 13.97 -2.80 -17.19
CA GLN A 160 13.69 -4.24 -17.29
C GLN A 160 12.68 -4.70 -16.23
N LEU A 161 11.55 -4.01 -16.09
CA LEU A 161 10.49 -4.44 -15.18
C LEU A 161 9.74 -5.60 -15.83
N PRO A 162 9.67 -6.78 -15.18
CA PRO A 162 9.16 -8.00 -15.81
C PRO A 162 7.64 -8.11 -15.80
N TRP A 163 6.94 -7.29 -15.02
CA TRP A 163 5.50 -7.39 -14.81
C TRP A 163 4.69 -6.51 -15.76
N ARG A 164 3.36 -6.73 -15.77
CA ARG A 164 2.43 -6.01 -16.63
C ARG A 164 2.28 -4.57 -16.17
N MET A 165 2.22 -3.66 -17.14
CA MET A 165 2.14 -2.22 -16.88
C MET A 165 0.93 -1.60 -17.56
N VAL A 166 0.29 -0.66 -16.87
CA VAL A 166 -0.83 0.14 -17.35
C VAL A 166 -0.40 1.60 -17.27
N CYS A 167 -0.74 2.38 -18.30
CA CYS A 167 -0.52 3.83 -18.33
C CYS A 167 -1.77 4.56 -17.83
N GLU A 168 -1.58 5.80 -17.39
CA GLU A 168 -2.65 6.69 -16.95
C GLU A 168 -3.78 6.79 -18.00
N SER A 169 -5.01 6.62 -17.51
CA SER A 169 -6.25 6.70 -18.29
C SER A 169 -7.41 7.04 -17.36
N GLU A 170 -8.57 7.38 -17.92
CA GLU A 170 -9.77 7.61 -17.12
C GLU A 170 -10.12 6.41 -16.22
N GLN A 171 -9.92 5.18 -16.71
CA GLN A 171 -10.12 3.97 -15.91
C GLN A 171 -9.10 3.85 -14.77
N VAL A 172 -7.87 4.30 -14.96
CA VAL A 172 -6.86 4.38 -13.90
C VAL A 172 -7.27 5.39 -12.82
N ARG A 173 -7.81 6.55 -13.19
CA ARG A 173 -8.33 7.53 -12.21
C ARG A 173 -9.43 6.92 -11.35
N GLN A 174 -10.39 6.26 -11.99
CA GLN A 174 -11.47 5.57 -11.29
C GLN A 174 -10.95 4.44 -10.40
N ALA A 175 -9.97 3.67 -10.87
CA ALA A 175 -9.31 2.62 -10.08
C ALA A 175 -8.65 3.22 -8.83
N ARG A 176 -7.88 4.29 -8.99
CA ARG A 176 -7.19 4.99 -7.90
C ARG A 176 -8.17 5.46 -6.82
N GLU A 177 -9.31 6.02 -7.22
CA GLU A 177 -10.36 6.45 -6.30
C GLU A 177 -11.00 5.27 -5.55
N LYS A 178 -11.35 4.21 -6.27
CA LYS A 178 -11.95 2.98 -5.71
C LYS A 178 -11.05 2.31 -4.68
N TYR A 179 -9.75 2.23 -4.98
CA TYR A 179 -8.72 1.71 -4.08
C TYR A 179 -8.24 2.72 -3.03
N ARG A 180 -8.84 3.93 -2.99
CA ARG A 180 -8.57 4.98 -2.00
C ARG A 180 -7.08 5.42 -1.99
N VAL A 181 -6.43 5.41 -3.15
CA VAL A 181 -5.01 5.76 -3.31
C VAL A 181 -4.87 7.28 -3.48
N ARG A 182 -4.54 7.98 -2.39
CA ARG A 182 -4.33 9.44 -2.41
C ARG A 182 -2.89 9.82 -2.72
N THR A 183 -1.93 9.12 -2.14
CA THR A 183 -0.49 9.32 -2.28
C THR A 183 0.14 8.07 -2.88
N ILE A 184 1.30 8.23 -3.53
CA ILE A 184 2.11 7.13 -4.05
C ILE A 184 3.52 7.11 -3.40
N PRO A 185 4.15 5.93 -3.29
CA PRO A 185 3.48 4.63 -3.43
C PRO A 185 2.42 4.44 -2.32
#